data_AF-A0A920S4N8-F1
#
_entry.id   AF-A0A920S4N8-F1
#
_cell.length_a   1.000
_cell.length_b   1.000
_cell.length_c   1.000
_cell.angle_alpha   90.00
_cell.angle_beta   90.00
_cell.angle_gamma   90.00
#
_symmetry.space_group_name_H-M   'P 1'
#
loop_
_entity.id
_entity.type
_entity.pdbx_description
1 polymer ?
#
loop_
_entity_poly.entity_id
_entity_poly.type
_entity_poly.pdbx_seq_one_letter_code
_entity_poly.pdbx_strand_id
1 'polypeptide(L)'
;MIFPAVKINNEYFGDGAMRQATPLSPAIRLGAEKLLIITTDLKSHKNHLTDNQIYPSIGEVGGYMLDALFTGGLLSDLERLDRINQIIENSGNNSVQTSTKKMKHLEYCVISPSKDINKIAREHYNDVPYSIKLLMKGLGLKNKSESELLSFLLFESSFASSLIDLGFEDGMKKQSEIKAILA
;
A
#
# COMPACT_ATOMS: atom_id res chain seq x y z
N MET A 1 -2.65 12.69 13.62
CA MET A 1 -3.03 11.33 13.22
C MET A 1 -4.50 11.15 13.49
N ILE A 2 -5.22 10.44 12.62
CA ILE A 2 -6.66 10.16 12.77
C ILE A 2 -6.93 9.33 14.02
N PHE A 3 -5.96 8.51 14.42
CA PHE A 3 -6.00 7.71 15.64
C PHE A 3 -5.02 8.24 16.70
N PRO A 4 -5.37 8.16 17.99
CA PRO A 4 -4.48 8.56 19.08
C PRO A 4 -3.28 7.62 19.19
N ALA A 5 -2.15 8.14 19.67
CA ALA A 5 -0.97 7.32 19.95
C ALA A 5 -1.22 6.38 21.14
N VAL A 6 -0.67 5.16 21.07
CA VAL A 6 -0.78 4.14 22.12
C VAL A 6 0.52 4.07 22.91
N LYS A 7 0.44 4.08 24.24
CA LYS A 7 1.61 3.91 25.09
C LYS A 7 1.96 2.43 25.23
N ILE A 8 3.19 2.07 24.86
CA ILE A 8 3.75 0.74 25.08
C ILE A 8 5.04 0.94 25.88
N ASN A 9 5.15 0.30 27.04
CA ASN A 9 6.21 0.58 28.01
C ASN A 9 6.27 2.09 28.37
N ASN A 10 7.41 2.73 28.13
CA ASN A 10 7.64 4.15 28.43
C ASN A 10 7.57 5.07 27.20
N GLU A 11 7.15 4.55 26.04
CA GLU A 11 7.14 5.31 24.78
C GLU A 11 5.74 5.30 24.13
N TYR A 12 5.47 6.33 23.33
CA TYR A 12 4.23 6.43 22.55
C TYR A 12 4.47 5.97 21.12
N PHE A 13 3.57 5.11 20.64
CA PHE A 13 3.62 4.54 19.32
C PHE A 13 2.43 5.03 18.49
N GLY A 14 2.72 5.38 17.24
CA GLY A 14 1.74 5.66 16.21
C GLY A 14 1.65 4.52 15.21
N ASP A 15 1.07 4.82 14.05
CA ASP A 15 1.02 3.88 12.93
C ASP A 15 2.45 3.56 12.42
N GLY A 16 2.73 2.27 12.25
CA GLY A 16 4.05 1.78 11.80
C GLY A 16 4.40 2.21 10.38
N ALA A 17 3.39 2.44 9.52
CA ALA A 17 3.63 2.81 8.14
C ALA A 17 4.15 4.24 7.98
N MET A 18 4.04 5.10 9.02
CA MET A 18 4.59 6.47 9.00
C MET A 18 6.11 6.56 8.80
N ARG A 19 6.87 5.48 9.06
CA ARG A 19 8.35 5.45 8.92
C ARG A 19 8.87 4.20 8.21
N GLN A 20 8.02 3.45 7.53
CA GLN A 20 8.38 2.14 6.97
C GLN A 20 9.00 2.25 5.58
N ALA A 21 10.26 2.72 5.51
CA ALA A 21 10.98 2.87 4.24
C ALA A 21 11.42 1.55 3.57
N THR A 22 11.44 0.45 4.33
CA THR A 22 11.85 -0.89 3.85
C THR A 22 10.91 -1.97 4.38
N PRO A 23 9.66 -2.03 3.88
CA PRO A 23 8.65 -2.94 4.43
C PRO A 23 9.01 -4.42 4.32
N LEU A 24 9.91 -4.81 3.41
CA LEU A 24 10.32 -6.21 3.21
C LEU A 24 11.47 -6.60 4.15
N SER A 25 12.25 -5.64 4.65
CA SER A 25 13.45 -5.90 5.45
C SER A 25 13.20 -6.76 6.70
N PRO A 26 12.12 -6.57 7.49
CA PRO A 26 11.85 -7.41 8.65
C PRO A 26 11.72 -8.89 8.30
N ALA A 27 10.92 -9.23 7.29
CA ALA A 27 10.73 -10.63 6.84
C ALA A 27 12.04 -11.24 6.34
N ILE A 28 12.81 -10.50 5.54
CA ILE A 28 14.11 -10.94 5.02
C ILE A 28 15.11 -11.16 6.17
N ARG A 29 15.13 -10.29 7.19
CA ARG A 29 16.02 -10.41 8.35
C ARG A 29 15.67 -11.60 9.24
N LEU A 30 14.39 -11.99 9.28
CA LEU A 30 13.91 -13.19 9.96
C LEU A 30 14.22 -14.49 9.17
N GLY A 31 14.79 -14.37 7.97
CA GLY A 31 15.24 -15.52 7.17
C GLY A 31 14.23 -15.99 6.14
N ALA A 32 13.26 -15.16 5.75
CA ALA A 32 12.37 -15.49 4.65
C ALA A 32 13.16 -15.72 3.35
N GLU A 33 12.89 -16.83 2.67
CA GLU A 33 13.45 -17.16 1.34
C GLU A 33 12.45 -16.90 0.21
N LYS A 34 11.16 -16.89 0.55
CA LYS A 34 10.06 -16.56 -0.35
C LYS A 34 9.13 -15.54 0.30
N LEU A 35 8.57 -14.62 -0.48
CA LEU A 35 7.72 -13.54 0.01
C LEU A 35 6.36 -13.51 -0.71
N LEU A 36 5.26 -13.62 0.05
CA LEU A 36 3.93 -13.26 -0.44
C LEU A 36 3.61 -11.85 0.04
N ILE A 37 3.41 -10.94 -0.92
CA ILE A 37 3.25 -9.51 -0.67
C ILE A 37 1.84 -9.11 -1.10
N ILE A 38 1.07 -8.54 -0.17
CA ILE A 38 -0.28 -8.03 -0.44
C ILE A 38 -0.23 -6.52 -0.25
N THR A 39 -0.59 -5.76 -1.27
CA THR A 39 -0.62 -4.30 -1.25
C THR A 39 -1.97 -3.77 -1.67
N THR A 40 -2.32 -2.59 -1.16
CA THR A 40 -3.44 -1.77 -1.61
C THR A 40 -3.06 -0.83 -2.77
N ASP A 41 -1.79 -0.82 -3.15
CA ASP A 41 -1.28 0.09 -4.18
C ASP A 41 -1.63 -0.43 -5.57
N LEU A 42 -2.26 0.41 -6.38
CA LEU A 42 -2.54 0.09 -7.76
C LEU A 42 -1.23 0.17 -8.57
N LYS A 43 -0.87 -0.90 -9.30
CA LYS A 43 0.36 -0.96 -10.11
C LYS A 43 0.54 0.16 -11.14
N SER A 44 -0.52 0.89 -11.46
CA SER A 44 -0.50 2.02 -12.38
C SER A 44 -1.22 3.19 -11.73
N HIS A 45 -0.46 4.14 -11.19
CA HIS A 45 -0.98 5.49 -10.98
C HIS A 45 -1.32 6.04 -12.37
N LYS A 46 -2.59 5.93 -12.76
CA LYS A 46 -3.08 6.79 -13.83
C LYS A 46 -3.05 8.19 -13.27
N ASN A 47 -2.07 8.99 -13.70
CA ASN A 47 -2.11 10.42 -13.51
C ASN A 47 -3.42 10.89 -14.12
N HIS A 48 -4.42 11.15 -13.28
CA HIS A 48 -5.58 11.92 -13.66
C HIS A 48 -5.10 13.35 -13.88
N LEU A 49 -4.54 13.60 -15.07
CA LEU A 49 -4.33 14.94 -15.58
C LEU A 49 -5.72 15.54 -15.77
N THR A 50 -6.24 16.16 -14.73
CA THR A 50 -7.44 16.99 -14.85
C THR A 50 -7.01 18.26 -15.58
N ASP A 51 -7.55 18.45 -16.78
CA ASP A 51 -7.30 19.57 -17.71
C ASP A 51 -7.69 20.97 -17.17
N ASN A 52 -8.06 21.05 -15.88
CA ASN A 52 -8.41 22.29 -15.21
C ASN A 52 -7.39 22.58 -14.10
N GLN A 53 -6.62 23.66 -14.30
CA GLN A 53 -5.73 24.26 -13.29
C GLN A 53 -6.53 24.91 -12.15
N ILE A 54 -7.29 24.11 -11.40
CA ILE A 54 -7.97 24.56 -10.17
C ILE A 54 -7.00 24.36 -9.00
N TYR A 55 -6.87 25.37 -8.15
CA TYR A 55 -6.04 25.29 -6.94
C TYR A 55 -6.54 24.15 -6.03
N PRO A 56 -5.65 23.26 -5.55
CA PRO A 56 -6.06 22.10 -4.77
C PRO A 56 -6.61 22.51 -3.40
N SER A 57 -7.66 21.84 -2.96
CA SER A 57 -8.22 21.97 -1.62
C SER A 57 -7.29 21.38 -0.55
N ILE A 58 -7.48 21.79 0.70
CA ILE A 58 -6.74 21.23 1.85
C ILE A 58 -6.94 19.72 1.94
N GLY A 59 -8.14 19.23 1.63
CA GLY A 59 -8.44 17.81 1.60
C GLY A 59 -7.69 17.05 0.50
N GLU A 60 -7.54 17.64 -0.70
CA GLU A 60 -6.75 17.04 -1.79
C GLU A 60 -5.26 17.01 -1.44
N VAL A 61 -4.71 18.11 -0.92
CA VAL A 61 -3.31 18.14 -0.45
C VAL A 61 -3.10 17.13 0.68
N GLY A 62 -4.00 17.08 1.65
CA GLY A 62 -3.92 16.15 2.78
C GLY A 62 -4.05 14.68 2.34
N GLY A 63 -4.95 14.37 1.40
CA GLY A 63 -5.10 13.04 0.83
C GLY A 63 -3.85 12.59 0.07
N TYR A 64 -3.29 13.47 -0.76
CA TYR A 64 -2.03 13.20 -1.47
C TYR A 64 -0.85 12.99 -0.49
N MET A 65 -0.77 13.78 0.58
CA MET A 65 0.26 13.59 1.60
C MET A 65 0.11 12.26 2.34
N LEU A 66 -1.12 11.80 2.62
CA LEU A 66 -1.36 10.49 3.22
C LEU A 66 -0.94 9.38 2.28
N ASP A 67 -1.36 9.42 1.01
CA ASP A 67 -0.94 8.45 0.00
C ASP A 67 0.59 8.38 -0.11
N ALA A 68 1.28 9.53 -0.22
CA ALA A 68 2.73 9.57 -0.27
C ALA A 68 3.41 8.96 0.97
N LEU A 69 2.81 9.10 2.16
CA LEU A 69 3.33 8.51 3.40
C LEU A 69 3.17 6.98 3.45
N PHE A 70 2.12 6.43 2.84
CA PHE A 70 1.77 5.01 2.97
C PHE A 70 2.19 4.15 1.77
N THR A 71 2.21 4.70 0.55
CA THR A 71 2.31 3.95 -0.72
C THR A 71 3.76 3.90 -1.24
N GLY A 72 4.58 4.91 -0.97
CA GLY A 72 5.91 5.05 -1.61
C GLY A 72 6.98 4.02 -1.18
N GLY A 73 6.84 3.44 0.01
CA GLY A 73 7.88 2.57 0.59
C GLY A 73 8.00 1.20 -0.07
N LEU A 74 6.88 0.58 -0.43
CA LEU A 74 6.85 -0.80 -0.91
C LEU A 74 7.42 -0.94 -2.33
N LEU A 75 7.02 -0.06 -3.25
CA LEU A 75 7.51 -0.09 -4.63
C LEU A 75 9.02 0.09 -4.69
N SER A 76 9.57 1.06 -3.95
CA SER A 76 11.03 1.28 -3.89
C SER A 76 11.77 0.07 -3.31
N ASP A 77 11.17 -0.61 -2.32
CA ASP A 77 11.78 -1.80 -1.71
C ASP A 77 11.70 -3.02 -2.65
N LEU A 78 10.63 -3.15 -3.44
CA LEU A 78 10.51 -4.16 -4.50
C LEU A 78 11.54 -3.95 -5.63
N GLU A 79 11.71 -2.72 -6.12
CA GLU A 79 12.73 -2.42 -7.13
C GLU A 79 14.15 -2.73 -6.62
N ARG A 80 14.40 -2.46 -5.33
CA ARG A 80 15.65 -2.81 -4.67
C ARG A 80 15.84 -4.31 -4.60
N LEU A 81 14.80 -5.06 -4.24
CA LEU A 81 14.81 -6.52 -4.19
C LEU A 81 15.11 -7.12 -5.57
N ASP A 82 14.44 -6.64 -6.62
CA ASP A 82 14.67 -7.07 -8.00
C ASP A 82 16.12 -6.82 -8.44
N ARG A 83 16.64 -5.62 -8.16
CA ARG A 83 18.04 -5.30 -8.49
C ARG A 83 19.01 -6.22 -7.78
N ILE A 84 18.77 -6.56 -6.52
CA ILE A 84 19.59 -7.50 -5.76
C ILE A 84 19.50 -8.90 -6.36
N ASN A 85 18.30 -9.38 -6.68
CA ASN A 85 18.10 -10.68 -7.32
C ASN A 85 18.85 -10.78 -8.66
N GLN A 86 18.78 -9.74 -9.49
CA GLN A 86 19.52 -9.65 -10.76
C GLN A 86 21.04 -9.67 -10.56
N ILE A 87 21.56 -8.96 -9.54
CA ILE A 87 23.01 -8.99 -9.23
C ILE A 87 23.45 -10.41 -8.85
N ILE A 88 22.64 -11.13 -8.09
CA ILE A 88 22.93 -12.51 -7.65
C ILE A 88 22.88 -13.48 -8.82
N GLU A 89 21.88 -13.36 -9.70
CA GLU A 89 21.77 -14.21 -10.89
C GLU A 89 22.96 -14.01 -11.85
N ASN A 90 23.43 -12.77 -11.98
CA ASN A 90 24.53 -12.42 -12.88
C ASN A 90 25.93 -12.61 -12.26
N SER A 91 26.05 -13.00 -10.99
CA SER A 91 27.37 -13.25 -10.37
C SER A 91 27.98 -14.61 -10.72
N GLY A 92 27.27 -15.44 -11.50
CA GLY A 92 27.70 -16.78 -11.88
C GLY A 92 27.90 -17.67 -10.66
N ASN A 93 29.05 -18.35 -10.56
CA ASN A 93 29.37 -19.23 -9.43
C ASN A 93 29.91 -18.48 -8.20
N ASN A 94 30.08 -17.16 -8.27
CA ASN A 94 30.58 -16.37 -7.15
C ASN A 94 29.45 -16.10 -6.16
N SER A 95 29.70 -16.35 -4.88
CA SER A 95 28.74 -15.99 -3.83
C SER A 95 28.74 -14.48 -3.61
N VAL A 96 27.60 -13.83 -3.82
CA VAL A 96 27.39 -12.44 -3.40
C VAL A 96 27.25 -12.39 -1.88
N GLN A 97 28.08 -11.57 -1.24
CA GLN A 97 28.08 -11.42 0.21
C GLN A 97 28.38 -9.97 0.61
N THR A 98 27.77 -9.55 1.70
CA THR A 98 28.14 -8.34 2.44
C THR A 98 29.20 -8.70 3.49
N SER A 99 29.73 -7.71 4.20
CA SER A 99 30.63 -7.93 5.34
C SER A 99 30.04 -8.81 6.45
N THR A 100 28.72 -8.99 6.48
CA THR A 100 28.03 -9.68 7.58
C THR A 100 27.17 -10.86 7.14
N LYS A 101 26.79 -10.96 5.86
CA LYS A 101 25.81 -11.96 5.39
C LYS A 101 26.03 -12.35 3.93
N LYS A 102 25.83 -13.63 3.62
CA LYS A 102 25.64 -14.12 2.26
C LYS A 102 24.27 -13.67 1.74
N MET A 103 24.24 -13.11 0.54
CA MET A 103 23.01 -12.70 -0.11
C MET A 103 22.39 -13.91 -0.82
N LYS A 104 21.06 -14.01 -0.79
CA LYS A 104 20.29 -15.06 -1.45
C LYS A 104 19.29 -14.42 -2.40
N HIS A 105 19.07 -15.07 -3.54
CA HIS A 105 17.93 -14.74 -4.39
C HIS A 105 16.65 -15.02 -3.60
N LEU A 106 15.68 -14.10 -3.69
CA LEU A 106 14.40 -14.21 -3.00
C LEU A 106 13.28 -14.24 -4.02
N GLU A 107 12.50 -15.32 -4.01
CA GLU A 107 11.30 -15.42 -4.82
C GLU A 107 10.17 -14.61 -4.17
N TYR A 108 9.37 -13.90 -4.95
CA TYR A 108 8.25 -13.15 -4.41
C TYR A 108 7.05 -13.07 -5.36
N CYS A 109 5.86 -12.96 -4.78
CA CYS A 109 4.60 -12.78 -5.51
C CYS A 109 3.87 -11.59 -4.90
N VAL A 110 3.53 -10.62 -5.75
CA VAL A 110 2.77 -9.44 -5.35
C VAL A 110 1.32 -9.59 -5.80
N ILE A 111 0.40 -9.50 -4.84
CA ILE A 111 -1.03 -9.31 -5.03
C ILE A 111 -1.29 -7.82 -4.82
N SER A 112 -1.82 -7.18 -5.86
CA SER A 112 -2.20 -5.76 -5.88
C SER A 112 -3.63 -5.68 -6.42
N PRO A 113 -4.43 -4.68 -6.00
CA PRO A 113 -5.78 -4.52 -6.51
C PRO A 113 -5.79 -4.38 -8.03
N SER A 114 -6.79 -4.95 -8.69
CA SER A 114 -7.02 -4.81 -10.14
C SER A 114 -7.92 -3.62 -10.48
N LYS A 115 -8.56 -3.03 -9.48
CA LYS A 115 -9.44 -1.86 -9.59
C LYS A 115 -8.94 -0.76 -8.65
N ASP A 116 -9.23 0.48 -9.01
CA ASP A 116 -8.91 1.63 -8.16
C ASP A 116 -9.78 1.63 -6.88
N ILE A 117 -9.12 1.56 -5.72
CA ILE A 117 -9.76 1.57 -4.40
C ILE A 117 -10.52 2.89 -4.17
N ASN A 118 -10.01 4.03 -4.66
CA ASN A 118 -10.66 5.32 -4.51
C ASN A 118 -11.99 5.38 -5.26
N LYS A 119 -12.08 4.68 -6.40
CA LYS A 119 -13.33 4.54 -7.15
C LYS A 119 -14.35 3.69 -6.38
N ILE A 120 -13.90 2.59 -5.77
CA ILE A 120 -14.77 1.74 -4.94
C ILE A 120 -15.24 2.53 -3.70
N ALA A 121 -14.35 3.26 -3.04
CA ALA A 121 -14.70 4.09 -1.87
C ALA A 121 -15.78 5.14 -2.21
N ARG A 122 -15.71 5.72 -3.40
CA ARG A 122 -16.73 6.67 -3.91
C ARG A 122 -18.11 6.03 -4.04
N GLU A 123 -18.19 4.77 -4.48
CA GLU A 123 -19.46 4.03 -4.59
C GLU A 123 -20.13 3.83 -3.23
N HIS A 124 -19.32 3.74 -2.17
CA HIS A 124 -19.77 3.60 -0.78
C HIS A 124 -19.88 4.92 -0.01
N TYR A 125 -19.72 6.07 -0.66
CA TYR A 125 -19.79 7.38 0.02
C TYR A 125 -21.07 7.60 0.82
N ASN A 126 -22.19 7.03 0.36
CA ASN A 126 -23.47 7.19 1.04
C ASN A 126 -23.55 6.44 2.37
N ASP A 127 -22.76 5.39 2.55
CA ASP A 127 -22.74 4.57 3.77
C ASP A 127 -21.98 5.28 4.90
N VAL A 128 -21.18 6.30 4.57
CA VAL A 128 -20.34 7.05 5.51
C VAL A 128 -21.16 7.82 6.57
N PRO A 129 -20.75 7.81 7.84
CA PRO A 129 -21.36 8.60 8.91
C PRO A 129 -21.40 10.10 8.58
N TYR A 130 -22.46 10.77 9.03
CA TYR A 130 -22.65 12.19 8.75
C TYR A 130 -21.48 13.08 9.23
N SER A 131 -20.86 12.72 10.36
CA SER A 131 -19.69 13.42 10.91
C SER A 131 -18.50 13.43 9.93
N ILE A 132 -18.21 12.29 9.29
CA ILE A 132 -17.13 12.18 8.30
C ILE A 132 -17.50 12.95 7.03
N LYS A 133 -18.76 12.87 6.57
CA LYS A 133 -19.25 13.69 5.45
C LYS A 133 -19.08 15.19 5.72
N LEU A 134 -19.39 15.64 6.94
CA LEU A 134 -19.21 17.03 7.36
C LEU A 134 -17.74 17.44 7.41
N LEU A 135 -16.86 16.57 7.93
CA LEU A 135 -15.41 16.78 7.93
C LEU A 135 -14.87 16.95 6.51
N MET A 136 -15.24 16.05 5.59
CA MET A 136 -14.81 16.12 4.19
C MET A 136 -15.27 17.43 3.52
N LYS A 137 -16.52 17.84 3.77
CA LYS A 137 -17.04 19.12 3.28
C LYS A 137 -16.25 20.30 3.85
N GLY A 138 -15.87 20.25 5.13
CA GLY A 138 -15.03 21.26 5.77
C GLY A 138 -13.61 21.35 5.21
N LEU A 139 -13.08 20.24 4.67
CA LEU A 139 -11.78 20.18 4.01
C LEU A 139 -11.81 20.59 2.53
N GLY A 140 -12.99 20.98 2.02
CA GLY A 140 -13.17 21.41 0.63
C GLY A 140 -13.30 20.25 -0.37
N LEU A 141 -13.47 19.01 0.09
CA LEU A 141 -13.70 17.87 -0.79
C LEU A 141 -15.13 17.91 -1.33
N LYS A 142 -15.27 17.80 -2.65
CA LYS A 142 -16.58 17.75 -3.31
C LYS A 142 -17.24 16.38 -3.05
N ASN A 143 -18.57 16.39 -2.96
CA ASN A 143 -19.34 15.15 -2.87
C ASN A 143 -19.02 14.28 -4.11
N LYS A 144 -18.53 13.05 -3.89
CA LYS A 144 -18.17 12.06 -4.92
C LYS A 144 -16.90 12.34 -5.73
N SER A 145 -15.92 13.09 -5.20
CA SER A 145 -14.57 13.04 -5.77
C SER A 145 -13.94 11.66 -5.51
N GLU A 146 -13.17 11.17 -6.48
CA GLU A 146 -12.20 10.09 -6.25
C GLU A 146 -11.10 10.69 -5.38
N SER A 147 -11.20 10.48 -4.06
CA SER A 147 -10.32 11.11 -3.09
C SER A 147 -9.62 10.04 -2.28
N GLU A 148 -8.30 10.11 -2.23
CA GLU A 148 -7.46 9.29 -1.38
C GLU A 148 -7.89 9.41 0.08
N LEU A 149 -8.22 10.63 0.53
CA LEU A 149 -8.70 10.84 1.90
C LEU A 149 -10.00 10.09 2.19
N LEU A 150 -10.89 9.92 1.20
CA LEU A 150 -12.12 9.15 1.38
C LEU A 150 -11.81 7.67 1.63
N SER A 151 -10.96 7.04 0.82
CA SER A 151 -10.62 5.62 0.99
C SER A 151 -9.90 5.35 2.32
N PHE A 152 -9.09 6.30 2.82
CA PHE A 152 -8.47 6.20 4.13
C PHE A 152 -9.44 6.35 5.32
N LEU A 153 -10.52 7.11 5.17
CA LEU A 153 -11.47 7.39 6.27
C LEU A 153 -12.67 6.44 6.28
N LEU A 154 -12.92 5.74 5.18
CA LEU A 154 -14.10 4.91 5.01
C LEU A 154 -13.87 3.54 5.65
N PHE A 155 -14.32 3.39 6.89
CA PHE A 155 -14.30 2.13 7.65
C PHE A 155 -15.69 1.49 7.74
N GLU A 156 -16.47 1.59 6.66
CA GLU A 156 -17.81 1.00 6.59
C GLU A 156 -17.75 -0.46 6.12
N SER A 157 -18.65 -1.29 6.68
CA SER A 157 -18.69 -2.73 6.41
C SER A 157 -18.93 -3.05 4.94
N SER A 158 -19.73 -2.22 4.25
CA SER A 158 -20.03 -2.36 2.83
C SER A 158 -18.77 -2.22 1.96
N PHE A 159 -17.94 -1.22 2.24
CA PHE A 159 -16.68 -1.01 1.53
C PHE A 159 -15.63 -2.07 1.86
N ALA A 160 -15.49 -2.41 3.14
CA ALA A 160 -14.58 -3.49 3.55
C ALA A 160 -14.93 -4.82 2.85
N SER A 161 -16.23 -5.11 2.71
CA SER A 161 -16.69 -6.30 1.98
C SER A 161 -16.30 -6.25 0.50
N SER A 162 -16.53 -5.11 -0.17
CA SER A 162 -16.10 -4.91 -1.56
C SER A 162 -14.58 -5.06 -1.76
N LEU A 163 -13.77 -4.63 -0.78
CA LEU A 163 -12.31 -4.80 -0.82
C LEU A 163 -11.88 -6.26 -0.60
N ILE A 164 -12.58 -6.99 0.28
CA ILE A 164 -12.34 -8.42 0.50
C ILE A 164 -12.65 -9.21 -0.78
N ASP A 165 -13.79 -8.92 -1.43
CA ASP A 165 -14.18 -9.57 -2.68
C ASP A 165 -13.17 -9.29 -3.79
N LEU A 166 -12.73 -8.03 -3.94
CA LEU A 166 -11.68 -7.66 -4.89
C LEU A 166 -10.38 -8.40 -4.61
N GLY A 167 -9.94 -8.42 -3.34
CA GLY A 167 -8.71 -9.11 -2.93
C GLY A 167 -8.78 -10.61 -3.18
N PHE A 168 -9.95 -11.23 -2.97
CA PHE A 168 -10.19 -12.64 -3.29
C PHE A 168 -10.08 -12.89 -4.81
N GLU A 169 -10.76 -12.10 -5.64
CA GLU A 169 -10.69 -12.20 -7.10
C GLU A 169 -9.24 -12.06 -7.59
N ASP A 170 -8.50 -11.09 -7.08
CA ASP A 170 -7.13 -10.80 -7.49
C ASP A 170 -6.13 -11.87 -7.03
N GLY A 171 -6.32 -12.40 -5.81
CA GLY A 171 -5.57 -13.56 -5.34
C GLY A 171 -5.84 -14.80 -6.19
N MET A 172 -7.11 -15.07 -6.54
CA MET A 172 -7.47 -16.22 -7.36
C MET A 172 -6.91 -16.17 -8.77
N LYS A 173 -6.81 -14.98 -9.40
CA LYS A 173 -6.11 -14.80 -10.68
C LYS A 173 -4.63 -15.19 -10.62
N LYS A 174 -4.02 -15.07 -9.43
CA LYS A 174 -2.60 -15.41 -9.16
C LYS A 174 -2.42 -16.76 -8.46
N GLN A 175 -3.43 -17.62 -8.44
CA GLN A 175 -3.42 -18.87 -7.69
C GLN A 175 -2.16 -19.72 -7.95
N SER A 176 -1.71 -19.82 -9.20
CA SER A 176 -0.52 -20.59 -9.56
C SER A 176 0.78 -20.00 -8.99
N GLU A 177 0.95 -18.67 -9.06
CA GLU A 177 2.10 -17.97 -8.46
C GLU A 177 2.11 -18.14 -6.93
N ILE A 178 0.95 -18.00 -6.30
CA ILE A 178 0.80 -18.18 -4.84
C ILE A 178 1.16 -19.61 -4.43
N LYS A 179 0.67 -20.61 -5.16
CA LYS A 179 1.01 -22.03 -4.90
C LYS A 179 2.51 -22.29 -5.03
N ALA A 180 3.19 -21.67 -6.00
CA ALA A 180 4.63 -21.84 -6.17
C ALA A 180 5.44 -21.27 -4.98
N ILE A 181 4.95 -20.20 -4.36
CA ILE A 181 5.58 -19.61 -3.17
C ILE A 181 5.30 -20.38 -1.90
N LEU A 182 4.12 -21.00 -1.79
CA LEU A 182 3.72 -21.77 -0.60
C LEU A 182 4.19 -23.23 -0.60
N ALA A 183 4.59 -23.76 -1.76
CA ALA A 183 5.18 -25.10 -1.90
C ALA A 183 6.63 -25.15 -1.41
#